data_AF-A0A133SHS9-F1
#
_entry.id   AF-A0A133SHS9-F1
#
_cell.length_a   1.000
_cell.length_b   1.000
_cell.length_c   1.000
_cell.angle_alpha   90.00
_cell.angle_beta   90.00
_cell.angle_gamma   90.00
#
_symmetry.space_group_name_H-M   'P 1'
#
loop_
_entity.id
_entity.type
_entity.pdbx_description
1 polymer ?
#
loop_
_entity_poly.entity_id
_entity_poly.type
_entity_poly.pdbx_seq_one_letter_code
_entity_poly.pdbx_strand_id
1 'polypeptide(L)'
;MKHDLFVLLKWKGDLWMAKKAVLDEAQHIRAMLKKIFKQYRRMNASIRRALAEIGITVVEGRKHYKLYYNNDDRYCFPLPKTPSGSRTGANAVSRIYNSLILPQFV
;
A
#
# COMPACT_ATOMS: atom_id res chain seq x y z
N MET A 1 -14.52 13.84 42.03
CA MET A 1 -14.24 14.13 40.60
C MET A 1 -12.84 13.64 40.21
N LYS A 2 -12.60 12.33 40.18
CA LYS A 2 -11.33 11.72 39.71
C LYS A 2 -11.55 10.65 38.62
N HIS A 3 -12.79 10.50 38.14
CA HIS A 3 -13.14 9.49 37.14
C HIS A 3 -12.72 9.88 35.70
N ASP A 4 -12.51 11.16 35.41
CA ASP A 4 -12.19 11.62 34.05
C ASP A 4 -10.76 11.30 33.60
N LEU A 5 -9.78 11.30 34.51
CA LEU A 5 -8.38 11.09 34.12
C LEU A 5 -8.11 9.64 33.68
N PHE A 6 -8.75 8.66 34.33
CA PHE A 6 -8.64 7.24 33.97
C PHE A 6 -9.28 6.93 32.61
N VAL A 7 -10.43 7.56 32.31
CA VAL A 7 -11.12 7.41 31.02
C VAL A 7 -10.28 8.04 29.90
N LEU A 8 -9.72 9.22 30.12
CA LEU A 8 -8.85 9.90 29.15
C LEU A 8 -7.54 9.14 28.90
N LEU A 9 -6.92 8.58 29.94
CA LEU A 9 -5.71 7.75 29.81
C LEU A 9 -5.99 6.46 29.03
N LYS A 10 -7.11 5.79 29.34
CA LYS A 10 -7.55 4.60 28.60
C LYS A 10 -7.80 4.93 27.12
N TRP A 11 -8.54 6.00 26.84
CA TRP A 11 -8.83 6.44 25.47
C TRP A 11 -7.57 6.82 24.68
N LYS A 12 -6.61 7.50 25.31
CA LYS A 12 -5.31 7.79 24.68
C LYS A 12 -4.52 6.51 24.39
N GLY A 13 -4.57 5.51 25.27
CA GLY A 13 -3.96 4.20 25.07
C GLY A 13 -4.60 3.45 23.89
N ASP A 14 -5.93 3.38 23.87
CA ASP A 14 -6.69 2.72 22.79
C ASP A 14 -6.45 3.40 21.44
N LEU A 15 -6.41 4.74 21.41
CA LEU A 15 -6.09 5.52 20.22
C LEU A 15 -4.66 5.27 19.72
N TRP A 16 -3.69 5.19 20.63
CA TRP A 16 -2.29 4.90 20.27
C TRP A 16 -2.15 3.48 19.70
N MET A 17 -2.79 2.49 20.32
CA MET A 17 -2.80 1.11 19.84
C MET A 17 -3.44 0.99 18.46
N ALA A 18 -4.57 1.67 18.22
CA ALA A 18 -5.23 1.68 16.93
C ALA A 18 -4.36 2.32 15.84
N LYS A 19 -3.75 3.48 16.12
CA LYS A 19 -2.82 4.15 15.18
C LYS A 19 -1.59 3.29 14.88
N LYS A 20 -1.05 2.60 15.89
CA LYS A 20 0.08 1.69 15.73
C LYS A 20 -0.27 0.51 14.84
N ALA A 21 -1.41 -0.16 15.10
CA ALA A 21 -1.87 -1.28 14.30
C ALA A 21 -2.06 -0.89 12.82
N VAL A 22 -2.64 0.28 12.57
CA VAL A 22 -2.79 0.86 11.22
C VAL A 22 -1.44 1.08 10.54
N LEU A 23 -0.46 1.63 11.26
CA LEU A 23 0.88 1.85 10.73
C LEU A 23 1.62 0.52 10.44
N ASP A 24 1.45 -0.48 11.31
CA ASP A 24 2.04 -1.80 11.15
C ASP A 24 1.48 -2.52 9.91
N GLU A 25 0.18 -2.37 9.63
CA GLU A 25 -0.45 -2.88 8.41
C GLU A 25 0.13 -2.23 7.14
N ALA A 26 0.24 -0.90 7.12
CA ALA A 26 0.86 -0.20 6.00
C ALA A 26 2.31 -0.67 5.75
N GLN A 27 3.08 -0.90 6.83
CA GLN A 27 4.42 -1.45 6.74
C GLN A 27 4.45 -2.89 6.22
N HIS A 28 3.48 -3.73 6.62
CA HIS A 28 3.33 -5.08 6.11
C HIS A 28 3.09 -5.07 4.58
N ILE A 29 2.17 -4.25 4.10
CA ILE A 29 1.90 -4.05 2.67
C ILE A 29 3.16 -3.61 1.93
N ARG A 30 3.94 -2.68 2.50
CA ARG A 30 5.22 -2.24 1.93
C ARG A 30 6.21 -3.39 1.80
N ALA A 31 6.30 -4.27 2.79
CA ALA A 31 7.17 -5.44 2.75
C ALA A 31 6.74 -6.43 1.65
N MET A 32 5.43 -6.64 1.49
CA MET A 32 4.88 -7.49 0.42
C MET A 32 5.13 -6.89 -0.96
N LEU A 33 4.94 -5.58 -1.15
CA LEU A 33 5.31 -4.87 -2.38
C LEU A 33 6.79 -5.05 -2.71
N LYS A 34 7.70 -4.94 -1.73
CA LYS A 34 9.13 -5.20 -1.95
C LYS A 34 9.39 -6.62 -2.46
N LYS A 35 8.70 -7.63 -1.92
CA LYS A 35 8.83 -9.03 -2.38
C LYS A 35 8.33 -9.20 -3.82
N ILE A 36 7.13 -8.68 -4.11
CA ILE A 36 6.50 -8.77 -5.45
C ILE A 36 7.36 -8.08 -6.51
N PHE A 37 7.89 -6.90 -6.21
CA PHE A 37 8.61 -6.08 -7.17
C PHE A 37 10.13 -6.31 -7.23
N LYS A 38 10.69 -7.20 -6.39
CA LYS A 38 12.15 -7.44 -6.29
C LYS A 38 12.82 -7.73 -7.64
N GLN A 39 12.13 -8.47 -8.51
CA GLN A 39 12.60 -8.80 -9.87
C GLN A 39 11.56 -8.44 -10.95
N TYR A 40 10.74 -7.41 -10.70
CA TYR A 40 9.68 -7.03 -11.62
C TYR A 40 10.25 -6.55 -12.96
N ARG A 41 9.93 -7.29 -14.03
CA ARG A 41 10.25 -6.92 -15.42
C ARG A 41 9.01 -6.63 -16.24
N ARG A 42 7.92 -7.33 -15.97
CA ARG A 42 6.63 -7.21 -16.67
C ARG A 42 5.52 -7.70 -15.76
N MET A 43 4.31 -7.19 -15.97
CA MET A 43 3.13 -7.73 -15.32
C MET A 43 2.85 -9.13 -15.87
N ASN A 44 2.77 -10.12 -14.99
CA ASN A 44 2.38 -11.50 -15.30
C ASN A 44 1.23 -11.94 -14.38
N ALA A 45 0.65 -13.12 -14.62
CA ALA A 45 -0.47 -13.62 -13.84
C ALA A 45 -0.12 -13.81 -12.34
N SER A 46 1.10 -14.25 -12.03
CA SER A 46 1.56 -14.42 -10.65
C SER A 46 1.65 -13.09 -9.90
N ILE A 47 2.21 -12.05 -10.52
CA ILE A 47 2.31 -10.71 -9.94
C ILE A 47 0.90 -10.13 -9.74
N ARG A 48 -0.01 -10.29 -10.71
CA ARG A 48 -1.41 -9.84 -10.56
C ARG A 48 -2.09 -10.50 -9.38
N ARG A 49 -1.90 -11.82 -9.18
CA ARG A 49 -2.45 -12.55 -8.03
C ARG A 49 -1.86 -12.05 -6.72
N ALA A 50 -0.54 -11.94 -6.62
CA ALA A 50 0.12 -11.46 -5.42
C ALA A 50 -0.27 -10.02 -5.05
N LEU A 51 -0.54 -9.16 -6.05
CA LEU A 51 -1.07 -7.82 -5.83
C LEU A 51 -2.52 -7.86 -5.32
N ALA A 52 -3.36 -8.71 -5.91
CA ALA A 52 -4.75 -8.87 -5.47
C ALA A 52 -4.84 -9.42 -4.03
N GLU A 53 -3.96 -10.34 -3.65
CA GLU A 53 -3.86 -10.89 -2.28
C GLU A 53 -3.60 -9.81 -1.23
N ILE A 54 -2.92 -8.72 -1.59
CA ILE A 54 -2.67 -7.58 -0.70
C ILE A 54 -3.63 -6.41 -0.96
N GLY A 55 -4.77 -6.66 -1.60
CA GLY A 55 -5.83 -5.67 -1.83
C GLY A 55 -5.58 -4.70 -3.00
N ILE A 56 -4.60 -4.96 -3.86
CA ILE A 56 -4.29 -4.12 -5.01
C ILE A 56 -4.94 -4.67 -6.29
N THR A 57 -5.87 -3.90 -6.84
CA THR A 57 -6.52 -4.20 -8.12
C THR A 57 -5.71 -3.61 -9.28
N VAL A 58 -5.44 -4.43 -10.30
CA VAL A 58 -4.67 -4.05 -11.50
C VAL A 58 -5.58 -3.95 -12.72
N VAL A 59 -5.84 -2.73 -13.18
CA VAL A 59 -6.61 -2.47 -14.40
C VAL A 59 -5.67 -2.22 -15.57
N GLU A 60 -5.97 -2.83 -16.72
CA GLU A 60 -5.18 -2.68 -17.93
C GLU A 60 -5.55 -1.38 -18.68
N GLY A 61 -4.58 -0.48 -18.82
CA GLY A 61 -4.69 0.67 -19.73
C GLY A 61 -3.88 0.48 -21.01
N ARG A 62 -3.77 1.53 -21.84
CA ARG A 62 -3.00 1.48 -23.10
C ARG A 62 -1.49 1.37 -22.85
N LYS A 63 -0.89 2.40 -22.24
CA LYS A 63 0.56 2.49 -21.95
C LYS A 63 0.95 2.13 -20.51
N HIS A 64 0.00 2.23 -19.59
CA HIS A 64 0.21 2.00 -18.15
C HIS A 64 -0.88 1.06 -17.62
N TYR A 65 -0.53 0.22 -16.64
CA TYR A 65 -1.48 -0.36 -15.71
C TYR A 65 -1.93 0.70 -14.72
N LYS A 66 -3.19 0.63 -14.30
CA LYS A 66 -3.71 1.42 -13.18
C LYS A 66 -3.82 0.53 -11.96
N LEU A 67 -3.22 0.95 -10.85
CA LEU A 67 -3.30 0.25 -9.58
C LEU A 67 -4.24 1.02 -8.65
N TYR A 68 -5.16 0.29 -8.04
CA TYR A 68 -6.09 0.76 -7.02
C TYR A 68 -5.90 -0.10 -5.77
N TYR A 69 -6.11 0.47 -4.59
CA TYR A 69 -6.05 -0.28 -3.33
C TYR A 69 -7.42 -0.25 -2.67
N ASN A 70 -7.88 -1.40 -2.17
CA ASN A 70 -9.19 -1.59 -1.55
C ASN A 70 -10.39 -1.06 -2.36
N ASN A 71 -10.28 -1.07 -3.69
CA ASN A 71 -11.27 -0.52 -4.63
C ASN A 71 -11.62 0.96 -4.40
N ASP A 72 -10.72 1.71 -3.76
CA ASP A 72 -10.81 3.18 -3.69
C ASP A 72 -10.32 3.77 -5.01
N ASP A 73 -11.22 4.42 -5.74
CA ASP A 73 -10.95 5.05 -7.04
C ASP A 73 -10.34 6.45 -6.93
N ARG A 74 -10.33 7.05 -5.73
CA ARG A 74 -9.74 8.35 -5.44
C ARG A 74 -8.22 8.32 -5.58
N TYR A 75 -7.61 7.18 -5.25
CA TYR A 75 -6.17 6.96 -5.34
C TYR A 75 -5.86 5.96 -6.45
N CYS A 76 -5.09 6.40 -7.45
CA CYS A 76 -4.65 5.56 -8.55
C CYS A 76 -3.16 5.76 -8.83
N PHE A 77 -2.42 4.65 -8.94
CA PHE A 77 -1.02 4.69 -9.35
C PHE A 77 -0.82 4.19 -10.79
N PRO A 78 -0.27 5.01 -11.71
CA PRO A 78 0.07 4.58 -13.05
C PRO A 78 1.40 3.82 -13.07
N LEU A 79 1.36 2.52 -13.37
CA LEU A 79 2.54 1.67 -13.54
C LEU A 79 2.83 1.44 -15.04
N PRO A 80 3.96 1.89 -15.59
CA PRO A 80 4.33 1.61 -16.98
C PRO A 80 4.34 0.11 -17.31
N LYS A 81 3.83 -0.26 -18.49
CA LYS A 81 3.91 -1.65 -18.96
C LYS A 81 5.34 -2.09 -19.24
N THR A 82 6.16 -1.16 -19.72
CA THR A 82 7.58 -1.39 -20.02
C THR A 82 8.44 -0.63 -19.01
N PRO A 83 9.24 -1.31 -18.18
CA PRO A 83 10.19 -0.64 -17.30
C PRO A 83 11.36 -0.06 -18.12
N SER A 84 11.79 1.16 -17.79
CA SER A 84 12.91 1.85 -18.47
C SER A 84 14.31 1.44 -17.97
N GLY A 85 14.41 0.55 -16.95
CA GLY A 85 15.70 0.09 -16.43
C GLY A 85 15.60 -0.92 -15.28
N SER A 86 16.75 -1.38 -14.79
CA SER A 86 16.86 -2.44 -13.75
C SER A 86 16.38 -2.00 -12.36
N ARG A 87 16.38 -0.69 -12.05
CA ARG A 87 15.89 -0.13 -10.79
C ARG A 87 14.40 0.22 -10.79
N THR A 88 13.72 0.05 -11.92
CA THR A 88 12.32 0.48 -12.07
C THR A 88 11.38 -0.22 -11.09
N GLY A 89 11.62 -1.50 -10.75
CA GLY A 89 10.84 -2.22 -9.73
C GLY A 89 10.96 -1.64 -8.32
N ALA A 90 12.18 -1.38 -7.85
CA ALA A 90 12.40 -0.79 -6.52
C ALA A 90 11.85 0.64 -6.41
N ASN A 91 12.03 1.44 -7.47
CA ASN A 91 11.44 2.78 -7.54
C ASN A 91 9.91 2.73 -7.57
N ALA A 92 9.32 1.74 -8.25
CA ALA A 92 7.88 1.55 -8.27
C ALA A 92 7.33 1.26 -6.86
N VAL A 93 8.00 0.42 -6.05
CA VAL A 93 7.54 0.14 -4.67
C VAL A 93 7.42 1.40 -3.83
N SER A 94 8.48 2.23 -3.82
CA SER A 94 8.48 3.46 -3.02
C SER A 94 7.35 4.41 -3.46
N ARG A 95 7.14 4.53 -4.78
CA ARG A 95 6.09 5.38 -5.34
C ARG A 95 4.68 4.83 -5.08
N ILE A 96 4.46 3.53 -5.25
CA ILE A 96 3.18 2.87 -4.92
C ILE A 96 2.88 3.08 -3.43
N TYR A 97 3.85 2.82 -2.56
CA TYR A 97 3.65 2.97 -1.13
C TYR A 97 3.26 4.41 -0.74
N ASN A 98 4.00 5.42 -1.22
CA ASN A 98 3.76 6.81 -0.83
C ASN A 98 2.51 7.42 -1.50
N SER A 99 2.16 7.00 -2.73
CA SER A 99 1.08 7.62 -3.50
C SER A 99 -0.24 6.85 -3.47
N LEU A 100 -0.23 5.55 -3.17
CA LEU A 100 -1.43 4.71 -3.15
C LEU A 100 -1.74 4.19 -1.75
N ILE A 101 -0.75 3.64 -1.05
CA ILE A 101 -0.97 2.94 0.23
C ILE A 101 -1.06 3.93 1.39
N LEU A 102 0.02 4.69 1.65
CA LEU A 102 0.11 5.57 2.81
C LEU A 102 -1.05 6.57 2.94
N PRO A 103 -1.53 7.24 1.87
CA PRO A 103 -2.66 8.18 1.96
C PRO A 103 -3.99 7.58 2.46
N GLN A 104 -4.10 6.26 2.49
CA GLN A 104 -5.30 5.56 2.97
C GLN A 104 -5.21 5.17 4.45
N PHE A 105 -4.06 5.41 5.09
CA PHE A 105 -3.81 5.11 6.51
C PHE A 105 -3.49 6.36 7.35
N VAL A 106 -3.43 7.55 6.74
CA VAL A 106 -3.13 8.84 7.40
C VAL A 106 -4.31 9.81 7.37
#